data_AF-A0A924DXH7-F1
#
_entry.id   AF-A0A924DXH7-F1
#
_cell.length_a   1.000
_cell.length_b   1.000
_cell.length_c   1.000
_cell.angle_alpha   90.00
_cell.angle_beta   90.00
_cell.angle_gamma   90.00
#
_symmetry.space_group_name_H-M   'P 1'
#
loop_
_entity.id
_entity.type
_entity.pdbx_description
1 polymer ?
#
loop_
_entity_poly.entity_id
_entity_poly.type
_entity_poly.pdbx_seq_one_letter_code
_entity_poly.pdbx_strand_id
1 'polypeptide(L)' 'MGLRHKTLPAVEGVQFHPESILTEAGKPLLLNFLKMTRRVA' A
#
# COMPACT_ATOMS: atom_id res chain seq x y z
N MET A 1 4.79 -2.43 10.58
CA MET A 1 6.16 -2.37 10.02
C MET A 1 6.06 -2.08 8.53
N GLY A 2 6.61 -0.96 8.08
CA GLY A 2 6.61 -0.59 6.67
C GLY A 2 7.58 0.56 6.40
N LEU A 3 7.90 0.75 5.13
CA LEU A 3 8.83 1.76 4.62
C LEU A 3 8.12 2.55 3.50
N ARG A 4 8.45 3.83 3.40
CA ARG A 4 7.96 4.72 2.34
C ARG A 4 9.12 5.50 1.75
N HIS A 5 9.18 5.57 0.42
CA HIS A 5 10.19 6.37 -0.25
C HIS A 5 9.91 7.87 -0.05
N LYS A 6 10.94 8.66 0.23
CA LYS A 6 10.78 10.09 0.59
C LYS A 6 10.31 10.95 -0.58
N THR A 7 10.78 10.64 -1.79
CA THR A 7 10.54 11.45 -3.00
C THR A 7 9.66 10.77 -4.04
N LEU A 8 9.28 9.50 -3.82
CA LEU A 8 8.47 8.72 -4.76
C LEU A 8 7.19 8.29 -4.03
N PRO A 9 6.10 9.08 -4.11
CA PRO A 9 4.90 8.87 -3.29
C PRO A 9 4.23 7.51 -3.51
N ALA A 10 4.40 6.92 -4.70
CA ALA A 10 3.84 5.63 -5.07
C ALA A 10 4.73 4.43 -4.69
N VAL A 11 5.82 4.63 -3.95
CA VAL A 11 6.77 3.57 -3.58
C VAL A 11 6.74 3.35 -2.08
N GLU A 12 6.09 2.26 -1.69
CA GLU A 12 5.90 1.84 -0.30
C GLU A 12 6.11 0.32 -0.18
N GLY A 13 6.54 -0.14 0.99
CA GLY A 13 6.76 -1.56 1.27
C GLY A 13 6.32 -1.92 2.68
N VAL A 14 5.78 -3.12 2.84
CA VAL A 14 5.41 -3.70 4.15
C VAL A 14 6.05 -5.08 4.28
N GLN A 15 6.36 -5.48 5.51
CA GLN A 15 7.03 -6.77 5.78
C GLN A 15 6.07 -7.97 5.85
N PHE A 16 4.78 -7.70 6.03
CA PHE A 16 3.72 -8.70 6.10
C PHE A 16 3.00 -8.83 4.75
N HIS A 17 2.09 -9.79 4.66
CA HIS A 17 1.28 -10.07 3.47
C HIS A 17 -0.08 -9.37 3.57
N PRO A 18 -0.24 -8.13 3.06
CA PRO A 18 -1.54 -7.45 3.04
C PRO A 18 -2.59 -8.16 2.17
N GLU A 19 -2.17 -9.08 1.31
CA GLU A 19 -3.05 -9.93 0.51
C GLU A 19 -3.62 -11.13 1.28
N SER A 20 -3.02 -11.49 2.42
CA SER A 20 -3.46 -12.64 3.21
C SER A 20 -4.80 -12.38 3.91
N ILE A 21 -5.65 -13.41 3.99
CA ILE A 21 -6.94 -13.37 4.69
C ILE A 21 -6.79 -13.10 6.20
N LEU A 22 -5.62 -13.42 6.76
CA LEU A 22 -5.31 -13.20 8.17
C LEU A 22 -4.93 -11.75 8.49
N THR A 23 -4.68 -10.92 7.46
CA THR A 23 -4.37 -9.51 7.65
C THR A 23 -5.65 -8.70 7.56
N GLU A 24 -6.28 -8.42 8.71
CA GLU A 24 -7.58 -7.71 8.81
C GLU A 24 -7.62 -6.39 8.02
N ALA A 25 -6.56 -5.58 8.12
CA ALA A 25 -6.44 -4.30 7.42
C ALA A 25 -5.85 -4.41 5.99
N GLY A 26 -5.66 -5.62 5.47
CA GLY A 26 -4.99 -5.88 4.19
C GLY A 26 -5.68 -5.24 2.99
N LYS A 27 -6.99 -5.45 2.86
CA LYS A 27 -7.81 -4.86 1.79
C LYS A 27 -7.81 -3.31 1.82
N PRO A 28 -8.07 -2.64 2.97
CA PRO A 28 -7.92 -1.18 3.06
C PRO A 28 -6.54 -0.65 2.67
N LEU A 29 -5.46 -1.33 3.08
CA LEU A 29 -4.08 -0.93 2.74
C LEU A 29 -3.84 -0.96 1.22
N LEU A 30 -4.25 -2.05 0.56
CA LEU A 30 -4.12 -2.17 -0.89
C LEU A 30 -4.96 -1.13 -1.63
N LEU A 31 -6.17 -0.82 -1.16
CA LEU A 31 -7.01 0.23 -1.75
C LEU A 31 -6.36 1.62 -1.65
N ASN A 32 -5.73 1.95 -0.53
CA ASN A 32 -5.03 3.21 -0.35
C ASN A 32 -3.85 3.32 -1.33
N PHE A 33 -3.06 2.25 -1.47
CA PHE A 33 -1.97 2.19 -2.45
C PHE A 33 -2.46 2.42 -3.89
N LEU A 34 -3.58 1.79 -4.27
CA LEU A 34 -4.18 1.98 -5.60
C LEU A 34 -4.71 3.39 -5.82
N LYS A 35 -5.28 4.04 -4.80
CA LYS A 35 -5.72 5.44 -4.89
C LYS A 35 -4.55 6.40 -5.12
N MET A 36 -3.40 6.13 -4.50
CA MET A 36 -2.19 6.96 -4.65
C MET A 36 -1.51 6.78 -6.02
N THR A 37 -1.68 5.62 -6.65
CA THR A 37 -1.05 5.30 -7.95
C THR A 37 -1.90 5.69 -9.16
N ARG A 38 -3.22 5.87 -8.99
CA ARG A 38 -4.07 6.38 -10.08
C ARG A 38 -3.75 7.84 -10.37
N ARG A 39 -3.09 8.11 -11.49
CA ARG A 39 -3.15 9.41 -12.15
C ARG A 39 -4.56 9.55 -12.73
N VAL A 40 -5.35 10.45 -12.16
CA VAL A 40 -6.61 10.88 -12.79
C VAL A 40 -6.21 11.65 -14.05
N ALA A 41 -6.66 11.16 -15.20
CA ALA A 41 -6.56 11.89 -16.48
C ALA A 41 -7.55 13.06 -16.48
#